data_AF-A0A7S2UQQ1-F1
#
_entry.id   AF-A0A7S2UQQ1-F1
#
_cell.length_a   1.000
_cell.length_b   1.000
_cell.length_c   1.000
_cell.angle_alpha   90.00
_cell.angle_beta   90.00
_cell.angle_gamma   90.00
#
_symmetry.space_group_name_H-M   'P 1'
#
loop_
_entity.id
_entity.type
_entity.pdbx_description
1 polymer ?
#
loop_
_entity_poly.entity_id
_entity_poly.type
_entity_poly.pdbx_seq_one_letter_code
_entity_poly.pdbx_strand_id
1 'polypeptide(L)'
;MSWMHFIYFFLPVLSMITIGTSAMSLPFTTIESGAYSGIEDPVTQVFLGANEFGNFWAKHGSNESPSVDFSTNMVICVFTGTKNTGGFSVDITRVEDSGDEILVTYETRAPSPGGMVTMALTQPHHIIQTAKSSKKVTFEAQAVQPEAPPLTFVLTFNDKSQMNDIVDKIEAMDTVESVNKLSGLGIALVTFVSDTLDEGNAMALLSGIEGIATVEKDQ
;
A
#
# COMPACT_ATOMS: atom_id res chain seq x y z
N MET A 1 38.41 52.32 21.64
CA MET A 1 37.96 50.96 21.98
C MET A 1 37.98 50.13 20.72
N SER A 2 38.55 48.93 20.83
CA SER A 2 39.02 48.08 19.75
C SER A 2 37.94 47.64 18.76
N TRP A 3 38.36 47.55 17.51
CA TRP A 3 37.74 46.94 16.34
C TRP A 3 37.56 45.43 16.54
N MET A 4 36.49 44.84 15.97
CA MET A 4 36.49 43.40 15.66
C MET A 4 35.72 43.14 14.36
N HIS A 5 36.44 42.77 13.31
CA HIS A 5 35.87 42.26 12.06
C HIS A 5 35.62 40.75 12.22
N PHE A 6 34.39 40.30 11.99
CA PHE A 6 34.09 38.88 11.83
C PHE A 6 34.28 38.49 10.36
N ILE A 7 35.30 37.67 10.08
CA ILE A 7 35.49 37.01 8.80
C ILE A 7 34.65 35.74 8.82
N TYR A 8 33.57 35.70 8.05
CA TYR A 8 32.82 34.46 7.81
C TYR A 8 33.55 33.63 6.76
N PHE A 9 34.17 32.54 7.18
CA PHE A 9 34.71 31.51 6.29
C PHE A 9 33.53 30.66 5.78
N PHE A 10 33.20 30.81 4.50
CA PHE A 10 32.22 29.96 3.81
C PHE A 10 32.93 28.66 3.41
N LEU A 11 32.70 27.57 4.14
CA LEU A 11 33.14 26.24 3.73
C LEU A 11 32.23 25.74 2.61
N PRO A 12 32.75 25.33 1.44
CA PRO A 12 31.92 24.75 0.40
C PRO A 12 31.37 23.39 0.88
N VAL A 13 30.04 23.27 0.92
CA VAL A 13 29.37 21.98 1.12
C VAL A 13 29.64 21.15 -0.13
N LEU A 14 30.48 20.12 0.00
CA LEU A 14 30.74 19.16 -1.05
C LEU A 14 29.45 18.38 -1.30
N SER A 15 28.72 18.71 -2.36
CA SER A 15 27.56 17.95 -2.79
C SER A 15 28.04 16.60 -3.30
N MET A 16 27.81 15.54 -2.52
CA MET A 16 28.00 14.18 -3.00
C MET A 16 26.98 13.93 -4.10
N ILE A 17 27.46 13.81 -5.34
CA ILE A 17 26.68 13.26 -6.44
C ILE A 17 26.45 11.79 -6.10
N THR A 18 25.28 11.46 -5.59
CA THR A 18 24.80 10.07 -5.54
C THR A 18 24.60 9.63 -6.98
N ILE A 19 25.52 8.80 -7.48
CA ILE A 19 25.28 8.05 -8.71
C ILE A 19 24.23 7.01 -8.33
N GLY A 20 22.97 7.28 -8.68
CA GLY A 20 21.91 6.28 -8.55
C GLY A 20 22.24 5.12 -9.46
N THR A 21 22.66 3.98 -8.89
CA THR A 21 22.71 2.72 -9.62
C THR A 21 21.28 2.43 -10.08
N SER A 22 21.04 2.43 -11.39
CA SER A 22 19.72 2.08 -11.91
C SER A 22 19.46 0.61 -11.62
N ALA A 23 18.55 0.33 -10.69
CA ALA A 23 18.14 -1.03 -10.37
C ALA A 23 17.42 -1.63 -11.59
N MET A 24 17.81 -2.84 -12.00
CA MET A 24 17.17 -3.57 -13.09
C MET A 24 16.06 -4.44 -12.53
N SER A 25 14.81 -4.25 -12.97
CA SER A 25 13.70 -5.12 -12.60
C SER A 25 13.92 -6.53 -13.13
N LEU A 26 13.80 -7.52 -12.24
CA LEU A 26 13.83 -8.94 -12.58
C LEU A 26 12.38 -9.45 -12.68
N PRO A 27 11.98 -10.04 -13.81
CA PRO A 27 10.68 -10.66 -13.92
C PRO A 27 10.60 -11.87 -12.98
N PHE A 28 9.40 -12.11 -12.46
CA PHE A 28 9.11 -13.29 -11.65
C PHE A 28 7.76 -13.87 -12.03
N THR A 29 7.51 -15.10 -11.60
CA THR A 29 6.22 -15.77 -11.76
C THR A 29 5.80 -16.32 -10.41
N THR A 30 4.55 -16.08 -10.03
CA THR A 30 3.95 -16.68 -8.83
C THR A 30 3.87 -18.19 -8.99
N ILE A 31 4.45 -18.90 -8.02
CA ILE A 31 4.28 -20.34 -7.83
C ILE A 31 2.98 -20.59 -7.07
N GLU A 32 2.83 -19.94 -5.91
CA GLU A 32 1.65 -20.04 -5.06
C GLU A 32 1.51 -18.76 -4.24
N SER A 33 0.27 -18.33 -4.01
CA SER A 33 -0.07 -17.26 -3.07
C SER A 33 -1.38 -17.61 -2.40
N GLY A 34 -1.49 -17.36 -1.10
CA GLY A 34 -2.71 -17.74 -0.38
C GLY A 34 -2.70 -17.34 1.09
N ALA A 35 -3.80 -17.68 1.76
CA ALA A 35 -4.02 -17.37 3.17
C ALA A 35 -3.77 -18.57 4.10
N TYR A 36 -3.44 -19.76 3.59
CA TYR A 36 -3.33 -20.97 4.39
C TYR A 36 -1.98 -21.64 4.19
N SER A 37 -1.32 -21.98 5.30
CA SER A 37 -0.05 -22.70 5.30
C SER A 37 0.23 -23.32 6.66
N GLY A 38 1.03 -24.39 6.71
CA GLY A 38 1.63 -24.90 7.95
C GLY A 38 2.81 -24.07 8.49
N ILE A 39 3.23 -22.98 7.83
CA ILE A 39 4.29 -22.10 8.32
C ILE A 39 3.70 -21.04 9.26
N GLU A 40 3.88 -21.23 10.57
CA GLU A 40 3.27 -20.39 11.60
C GLU A 40 4.08 -19.13 11.95
N ASP A 41 5.38 -19.13 11.68
CA ASP A 41 6.28 -18.00 11.92
C ASP A 41 6.45 -17.14 10.66
N PRO A 42 6.73 -15.83 10.79
CA PRO A 42 7.14 -15.00 9.66
C PRO A 42 8.46 -15.52 9.05
N VAL A 43 8.48 -15.70 7.73
CA VAL A 43 9.64 -16.21 7.00
C VAL A 43 9.86 -15.40 5.73
N THR A 44 11.10 -14.99 5.49
CA THR A 44 11.60 -14.60 4.18
C THR A 44 12.74 -15.54 3.82
N GLN A 45 12.64 -16.23 2.68
CA GLN A 45 13.63 -17.25 2.35
C GLN A 45 13.84 -17.37 0.84
N VAL A 46 15.08 -17.71 0.47
CA VAL A 46 15.50 -17.98 -0.90
C VAL A 46 15.98 -19.43 -1.00
N PHE A 47 15.54 -20.13 -2.04
CA PHE A 47 15.98 -21.49 -2.35
C PHE A 47 16.69 -21.52 -3.69
N LEU A 48 17.91 -22.07 -3.69
CA LEU A 48 18.75 -22.24 -4.88
C LEU A 48 18.79 -23.68 -5.39
N GLY A 49 18.07 -24.59 -4.71
CA GLY A 49 18.09 -26.02 -4.97
C GLY A 49 16.76 -26.70 -4.62
N ALA A 50 16.48 -27.79 -5.33
CA ALA A 50 15.22 -28.53 -5.23
C ALA A 50 15.06 -29.26 -3.89
N ASN A 51 16.15 -29.73 -3.28
CA ASN A 51 16.08 -30.48 -2.03
C ASN A 51 15.67 -29.59 -0.85
N GLU A 52 16.29 -28.42 -0.72
CA GLU A 52 15.97 -27.45 0.33
C GLU A 52 14.53 -26.94 0.18
N PHE A 53 14.14 -26.62 -1.07
CA PHE A 53 12.79 -26.17 -1.36
C PHE A 53 11.74 -27.26 -1.10
N GLY A 54 11.99 -28.51 -1.51
CA GLY A 54 11.08 -29.63 -1.25
C GLY A 54 10.88 -29.89 0.25
N ASN A 55 11.95 -29.80 1.05
CA ASN A 55 11.87 -29.92 2.50
C ASN A 55 11.06 -28.80 3.15
N PHE A 56 11.15 -27.57 2.61
CA PHE A 56 10.33 -26.46 3.04
C PHE A 56 8.86 -26.64 2.62
N TRP A 57 8.62 -27.05 1.37
CA TRP A 57 7.29 -27.29 0.81
C TRP A 57 6.49 -28.31 1.63
N ALA A 58 7.16 -29.37 2.10
CA ALA A 58 6.54 -30.37 2.97
C ALA A 58 5.98 -29.78 4.28
N LYS A 59 6.60 -28.70 4.81
CA LYS A 59 6.11 -27.98 6.01
C LYS A 59 5.05 -26.96 5.66
N HIS A 60 5.15 -26.35 4.47
CA HIS A 60 4.19 -25.40 3.96
C HIS A 60 2.78 -25.99 3.87
N GLY A 61 2.66 -27.30 3.60
CA GLY A 61 1.40 -28.04 3.74
C GLY A 61 0.48 -27.98 2.52
N SER A 62 0.97 -27.46 1.39
CA SER A 62 0.28 -27.52 0.09
C SER A 62 0.48 -28.89 -0.57
N ASN A 63 -0.46 -29.32 -1.42
CA ASN A 63 -0.57 -30.70 -1.92
C ASN A 63 0.66 -31.13 -2.74
N GLU A 64 0.82 -30.55 -3.93
CA GLU A 64 1.83 -30.97 -4.90
C GLU A 64 2.97 -29.95 -4.94
N SER A 65 4.20 -30.43 -4.75
CA SER A 65 5.38 -29.57 -4.86
C SER A 65 5.57 -29.14 -6.32
N PRO A 66 5.78 -27.84 -6.58
CA PRO A 66 5.85 -27.32 -7.93
C PRO A 66 7.18 -27.71 -8.58
N SER A 67 7.13 -28.01 -9.88
CA SER A 67 8.33 -28.30 -10.67
C SER A 67 9.03 -27.00 -11.04
N VAL A 68 10.18 -26.73 -10.40
CA VAL A 68 11.03 -25.57 -10.68
C VAL A 68 12.36 -26.04 -11.26
N ASP A 69 12.77 -25.47 -12.39
CA ASP A 69 14.12 -25.68 -12.93
C ASP A 69 15.13 -24.80 -12.17
N PHE A 70 15.74 -25.37 -11.14
CA PHE A 70 16.77 -24.70 -10.33
C PHE A 70 18.12 -24.52 -11.06
N SER A 71 18.27 -24.99 -12.30
CA SER A 71 19.46 -24.66 -13.10
C SER A 71 19.41 -23.19 -13.58
N THR A 72 18.22 -22.67 -13.86
CA THR A 72 18.01 -21.31 -14.36
C THR A 72 17.24 -20.41 -13.38
N ASN A 73 16.49 -20.98 -12.44
CA ASN A 73 15.64 -20.23 -11.52
C ASN A 73 16.05 -20.42 -10.05
N MET A 74 15.63 -19.47 -9.23
CA MET A 74 15.59 -19.58 -7.77
C MET A 74 14.17 -19.31 -7.29
N VAL A 75 13.83 -19.81 -6.10
CA VAL A 75 12.54 -19.56 -5.46
C VAL A 75 12.72 -18.56 -4.33
N ILE A 76 11.80 -17.61 -4.23
CA ILE A 76 11.73 -16.64 -3.13
C ILE A 76 10.36 -16.80 -2.49
N CYS A 77 10.31 -16.84 -1.16
CA CYS A 77 9.05 -16.86 -0.43
C CYS A 77 9.00 -15.82 0.67
N VAL A 78 7.78 -15.32 0.90
CA VAL A 78 7.42 -14.48 2.04
C VAL A 78 6.20 -15.08 2.72
N PHE A 79 6.30 -15.26 4.04
CA PHE A 79 5.24 -15.72 4.93
C PHE A 79 5.09 -14.71 6.06
N THR A 80 3.85 -14.37 6.43
CA THR A 80 3.58 -13.39 7.50
C THR A 80 3.30 -14.03 8.87
N GLY A 81 3.43 -15.36 8.94
CA GLY A 81 3.06 -16.17 10.10
C GLY A 81 1.56 -16.18 10.38
N THR A 82 1.20 -16.75 11.53
CA THR A 82 -0.20 -16.91 11.93
C THR A 82 -0.90 -15.57 12.18
N LYS A 83 -2.08 -15.41 11.58
CA LYS A 83 -3.04 -14.34 11.81
C LYS A 83 -4.32 -14.92 12.39
N ASN A 84 -4.95 -14.17 13.30
CA ASN A 84 -6.11 -14.65 14.06
C ASN A 84 -7.44 -14.55 13.29
N THR A 85 -7.45 -13.93 12.11
CA THR A 85 -8.61 -13.81 11.22
C THR A 85 -8.17 -13.95 9.77
N GLY A 86 -9.12 -14.10 8.86
CA GLY A 86 -8.89 -13.83 7.44
C GLY A 86 -8.74 -12.32 7.15
N GLY A 87 -8.56 -12.00 5.86
CA GLY A 87 -8.44 -10.62 5.37
C GLY A 87 -7.02 -10.05 5.38
N PHE A 88 -6.04 -10.81 5.88
CA PHE A 88 -4.63 -10.49 5.74
C PHE A 88 -4.07 -11.06 4.42
N SER A 89 -3.19 -10.32 3.75
CA SER A 89 -2.45 -10.81 2.58
C SER A 89 -1.00 -10.36 2.60
N VAL A 90 -0.19 -11.00 1.76
CA VAL A 90 1.16 -10.58 1.45
C VAL A 90 1.44 -10.80 -0.02
N ASP A 91 2.08 -9.83 -0.65
CA ASP A 91 2.29 -9.79 -2.09
C ASP A 91 3.74 -9.38 -2.39
N ILE A 92 4.54 -10.24 -3.00
CA ILE A 92 5.82 -9.80 -3.57
C ILE A 92 5.50 -8.97 -4.80
N THR A 93 5.81 -7.68 -4.75
CA THR A 93 5.45 -6.72 -5.79
C THR A 93 6.60 -6.40 -6.72
N ARG A 94 7.85 -6.53 -6.22
CA ARG A 94 9.03 -6.17 -7.00
C ARG A 94 10.22 -7.03 -6.63
N VAL A 95 10.97 -7.45 -7.66
CA VAL A 95 12.30 -8.03 -7.53
C VAL A 95 13.23 -7.20 -8.39
N GLU A 96 14.29 -6.68 -7.81
CA GLU A 96 15.22 -5.77 -8.48
C GLU A 96 16.66 -6.14 -8.23
N ASP A 97 17.46 -6.13 -9.29
CA ASP A 97 18.90 -6.23 -9.22
C ASP A 97 19.50 -4.82 -9.05
N SER A 98 20.03 -4.54 -7.87
CA SER A 98 20.62 -3.25 -7.47
C SER A 98 22.15 -3.26 -7.55
N GLY A 99 22.72 -4.06 -8.45
CA GLY A 99 24.17 -4.18 -8.65
C GLY A 99 24.80 -5.21 -7.71
N ASP A 100 24.88 -4.93 -6.42
CA ASP A 100 25.54 -5.81 -5.44
C ASP A 100 24.58 -6.80 -4.76
N GLU A 101 23.28 -6.51 -4.79
CA GLU A 101 22.24 -7.32 -4.18
C GLU A 101 20.97 -7.34 -5.03
N ILE A 102 20.09 -8.31 -4.72
CA ILE A 102 18.72 -8.33 -5.21
C ILE A 102 17.81 -7.86 -4.09
N LEU A 103 17.05 -6.79 -4.33
CA LEU A 103 16.02 -6.28 -3.43
C LEU A 103 14.67 -6.90 -3.79
N VAL A 104 14.03 -7.54 -2.81
CA VAL A 104 12.65 -8.04 -2.90
C VAL A 104 11.76 -7.12 -2.09
N THR A 105 10.92 -6.35 -2.78
CA THR A 105 9.88 -5.56 -2.13
C THR A 105 8.61 -6.39 -2.06
N TYR A 106 8.00 -6.42 -0.88
CA TYR A 106 6.72 -7.09 -0.68
C TYR A 106 5.78 -6.23 0.16
N GLU A 107 4.52 -6.26 -0.21
CA GLU A 107 3.45 -5.56 0.47
C GLU A 107 2.75 -6.49 1.45
N THR A 108 2.43 -5.99 2.63
CA THR A 108 1.53 -6.67 3.58
C THR A 108 0.26 -5.86 3.74
N ARG A 109 -0.88 -6.54 3.71
CA ARG A 109 -2.20 -5.90 3.83
C ARG A 109 -2.95 -6.48 5.03
N ALA A 110 -3.46 -5.60 5.87
CA ALA A 110 -4.40 -5.96 6.93
C ALA A 110 -5.85 -5.87 6.41
N PRO A 111 -6.83 -6.49 7.06
CA PRO A 111 -8.23 -6.18 6.77
C PRO A 111 -8.54 -4.72 7.11
N SER A 112 -9.47 -4.10 6.37
CA SER A 112 -9.97 -2.76 6.69
C SER A 112 -10.57 -2.73 8.10
N PRO A 113 -10.40 -1.63 8.86
CA PRO A 113 -11.08 -1.46 10.14
C PRO A 113 -12.60 -1.66 10.00
N GLY A 114 -13.17 -2.56 10.80
CA GLY A 114 -14.61 -2.89 10.74
C GLY A 114 -15.04 -3.71 9.52
N GLY A 115 -14.10 -4.10 8.65
CA GLY A 115 -14.38 -4.97 7.51
C GLY A 115 -14.84 -6.37 7.94
N MET A 116 -15.71 -6.98 7.13
CA MET A 116 -16.11 -8.37 7.34
C MET A 116 -14.93 -9.30 7.08
N VAL A 117 -14.56 -10.10 8.08
CA VAL A 117 -13.48 -11.10 8.00
C VAL A 117 -13.96 -12.47 8.46
N THR A 118 -13.25 -13.52 8.05
CA THR A 118 -13.48 -14.87 8.57
C THR A 118 -12.80 -15.04 9.93
N MET A 119 -13.46 -15.74 10.85
CA MET A 119 -12.91 -16.09 12.17
C MET A 119 -12.13 -17.41 12.09
N ALA A 120 -11.04 -17.40 11.31
CA ALA A 120 -10.16 -18.55 11.11
C ALA A 120 -8.70 -18.13 11.22
N LEU A 121 -7.86 -19.03 11.75
CA LEU A 121 -6.41 -18.87 11.70
C LEU A 121 -5.95 -18.96 10.24
N THR A 122 -5.11 -18.01 9.83
CA THR A 122 -4.54 -17.93 8.49
C THR A 122 -3.03 -17.75 8.55
N GLN A 123 -2.32 -18.11 7.49
CA GLN A 123 -0.88 -17.92 7.30
C GLN A 123 -0.64 -17.36 5.89
N PRO A 124 -0.85 -16.04 5.70
CA PRO A 124 -0.66 -15.40 4.40
C PRO A 124 0.75 -15.57 3.87
N HIS A 125 0.86 -15.95 2.61
CA HIS A 125 2.13 -16.22 1.95
C HIS A 125 2.09 -15.90 0.45
N HIS A 126 3.27 -15.65 -0.11
CA HIS A 126 3.51 -15.56 -1.55
C HIS A 126 4.88 -16.18 -1.87
N ILE A 127 4.87 -17.13 -2.79
CA ILE A 127 6.03 -17.88 -3.29
C ILE A 127 6.16 -17.59 -4.78
N ILE A 128 7.34 -17.16 -5.22
CA ILE A 128 7.64 -16.85 -6.62
C ILE A 128 8.87 -17.61 -7.10
N GLN A 129 8.99 -17.77 -8.41
CA GLN A 129 10.27 -18.06 -9.07
C GLN A 129 10.76 -16.86 -9.86
N THR A 130 12.07 -16.67 -9.88
CA THR A 130 12.74 -15.66 -10.71
C THR A 130 14.09 -16.20 -11.18
N ALA A 131 14.74 -15.47 -12.09
CA ALA A 131 16.05 -15.82 -12.62
C ALA A 131 17.05 -16.06 -11.47
N LYS A 132 17.78 -17.18 -11.54
CA LYS A 132 18.75 -17.56 -10.51
C LYS A 132 19.88 -16.52 -10.44
N SER A 133 20.25 -16.15 -9.22
CA SER A 133 21.36 -15.27 -8.94
C SER A 133 22.18 -15.78 -7.76
N SER A 134 23.47 -15.47 -7.74
CA SER A 134 24.36 -15.68 -6.60
C SER A 134 24.46 -14.47 -5.68
N LYS A 135 23.83 -13.34 -6.06
CA LYS A 135 23.81 -12.12 -5.25
C LYS A 135 23.05 -12.36 -3.95
N LYS A 136 23.41 -11.61 -2.92
CA LYS A 136 22.65 -11.57 -1.68
C LYS A 136 21.24 -11.05 -1.99
N VAL A 137 20.22 -11.67 -1.41
CA VAL A 137 18.84 -11.20 -1.50
C VAL A 137 18.48 -10.49 -0.20
N THR A 138 17.94 -9.28 -0.31
CA THR A 138 17.40 -8.48 0.79
C THR A 138 15.90 -8.29 0.61
N PHE A 139 15.21 -8.02 1.72
CA PHE A 139 13.75 -7.97 1.76
C PHE A 139 13.32 -6.65 2.38
N GLU A 140 12.41 -5.96 1.71
CA GLU A 140 11.81 -4.71 2.18
C GLU A 140 10.29 -4.87 2.26
N ALA A 141 9.77 -4.78 3.49
CA ALA A 141 8.35 -4.83 3.75
C ALA A 141 7.72 -3.45 3.55
N GLN A 142 6.63 -3.40 2.83
CA GLN A 142 5.75 -2.23 2.73
C GLN A 142 4.40 -2.59 3.35
N ALA A 143 4.04 -1.92 4.44
CA ALA A 143 2.70 -2.05 4.99
C ALA A 143 1.76 -1.22 4.12
N VAL A 144 0.90 -1.89 3.36
CA VAL A 144 -0.20 -1.23 2.65
C VAL A 144 -1.35 -1.14 3.63
N GLN A 145 -1.54 0.05 4.18
CA GLN A 145 -2.75 0.33 4.93
C GLN A 145 -3.93 0.17 3.96
N PRO A 146 -5.00 -0.53 4.35
CA PRO A 146 -6.25 -0.46 3.62
C PRO A 146 -6.61 1.01 3.47
N GLU A 147 -6.81 1.49 2.24
CA GLU A 147 -7.34 2.83 2.03
C GLU A 147 -8.60 2.95 2.88
N ALA A 148 -8.63 3.95 3.75
CA ALA A 148 -9.84 4.23 4.51
C ALA A 148 -10.97 4.46 3.50
N PRO A 149 -12.17 3.91 3.74
CA PRO A 149 -13.28 4.14 2.83
C PRO A 149 -13.46 5.65 2.65
N PRO A 150 -13.63 6.14 1.41
CA PRO A 150 -13.72 7.56 1.14
C PRO A 150 -14.89 8.16 1.91
N LEU A 151 -14.64 9.23 2.66
CA LEU A 151 -15.68 9.92 3.40
C LEU A 151 -16.50 10.76 2.43
N THR A 152 -17.56 10.18 1.88
CA THR A 152 -18.39 10.80 0.85
C THR A 152 -19.76 11.20 1.38
N PHE A 153 -20.22 12.39 0.99
CA PHE A 153 -21.53 12.93 1.33
C PHE A 153 -22.33 13.30 0.09
N VAL A 154 -23.61 12.99 0.13
CA VAL A 154 -24.64 13.44 -0.81
C VAL A 154 -25.20 14.77 -0.32
N LEU A 155 -25.16 15.76 -1.19
CA LEU A 155 -25.71 17.10 -0.97
C LEU A 155 -26.92 17.34 -1.84
N THR A 156 -27.97 17.92 -1.26
CA THR A 156 -29.04 18.59 -2.00
C THR A 156 -29.04 20.09 -1.70
N PHE A 157 -29.66 20.87 -2.57
CA PHE A 157 -29.61 22.33 -2.53
C PHE A 157 -31.00 22.92 -2.39
N ASN A 158 -31.13 23.98 -1.60
CA ASN A 158 -32.40 24.69 -1.41
C ASN A 158 -32.90 25.29 -2.74
N ASP A 159 -31.97 25.75 -3.57
CA ASP A 159 -32.21 26.15 -4.96
C ASP A 159 -31.14 25.54 -5.87
N LYS A 160 -31.59 24.77 -6.86
CA LYS A 160 -30.73 24.13 -7.87
C LYS A 160 -29.89 25.13 -8.67
N SER A 161 -30.35 26.37 -8.82
CA SER A 161 -29.60 27.41 -9.53
C SER A 161 -28.28 27.79 -8.83
N GLN A 162 -28.23 27.63 -7.50
CA GLN A 162 -27.08 27.98 -6.65
C GLN A 162 -26.05 26.84 -6.55
N MET A 163 -26.41 25.63 -7.01
CA MET A 163 -25.60 24.42 -6.86
C MET A 163 -24.17 24.61 -7.37
N ASN A 164 -23.98 25.19 -8.56
CA ASN A 164 -22.65 25.33 -9.15
C ASN A 164 -21.75 26.22 -8.29
N ASP A 165 -22.24 27.40 -7.88
CA ASP A 165 -21.47 28.35 -7.08
C ASP A 165 -21.11 27.77 -5.69
N ILE A 166 -22.01 26.99 -5.09
CA ILE A 166 -21.77 26.33 -3.81
C ILE A 166 -20.75 25.21 -3.98
N VAL A 167 -20.91 24.36 -4.99
CA VAL A 167 -19.99 23.27 -5.25
C VAL A 167 -18.60 23.78 -5.59
N ASP A 168 -18.47 24.83 -6.40
CA ASP A 168 -17.16 25.39 -6.76
C ASP A 168 -16.39 25.90 -5.52
N LYS A 169 -17.10 26.38 -4.49
CA LYS A 169 -16.49 26.74 -3.19
C LYS A 169 -16.05 25.52 -2.38
N ILE A 170 -16.85 24.45 -2.39
CA ILE A 170 -16.53 23.19 -1.71
C ILE A 170 -15.33 22.53 -2.36
N GLU A 171 -15.31 22.46 -3.69
CA GLU A 171 -14.23 21.89 -4.50
C GLU A 171 -12.89 22.63 -4.30
N ALA A 172 -12.92 23.89 -3.86
CA ALA A 172 -11.73 24.68 -3.54
C ALA A 172 -11.20 24.47 -2.11
N MET A 173 -11.86 23.65 -1.28
CA MET A 173 -11.39 23.36 0.08
C MET A 173 -10.24 22.36 0.06
N ASP A 174 -9.22 22.59 0.87
CA ASP A 174 -8.04 21.71 1.02
C ASP A 174 -8.37 20.34 1.64
N THR A 175 -9.50 20.24 2.34
CA THR A 175 -10.03 19.00 2.91
C THR A 175 -10.87 18.18 1.91
N VAL A 176 -11.19 18.72 0.73
CA VAL A 176 -12.02 18.04 -0.28
C VAL A 176 -11.14 17.41 -1.34
N GLU A 177 -11.31 16.10 -1.54
CA GLU A 177 -10.60 15.32 -2.55
C GLU A 177 -11.25 15.46 -3.92
N SER A 178 -12.59 15.35 -3.97
CA SER A 178 -13.33 15.47 -5.22
C SER A 178 -14.78 15.86 -5.01
N VAL A 179 -15.38 16.46 -6.05
CA VAL A 179 -16.83 16.68 -6.11
C VAL A 179 -17.41 16.17 -7.44
N ASN A 180 -18.40 15.28 -7.38
CA ASN A 180 -19.14 14.81 -8.54
C ASN A 180 -20.52 15.49 -8.62
N LYS A 181 -20.72 16.31 -9.66
CA LYS A 181 -21.94 17.10 -9.87
C LYS A 181 -22.94 16.31 -10.70
N LEU A 182 -23.97 15.75 -10.08
CA LEU A 182 -25.10 15.12 -10.75
C LEU A 182 -26.18 16.16 -11.09
N SER A 183 -25.81 17.09 -11.98
CA SER A 183 -26.63 18.28 -12.30
C SER A 183 -28.05 17.95 -12.79
N GLY A 184 -28.24 16.80 -13.46
CA GLY A 184 -29.57 16.32 -13.83
C GLY A 184 -30.49 16.10 -12.62
N LEU A 185 -29.92 15.58 -11.54
CA LEU A 185 -30.61 15.25 -10.28
C LEU A 185 -30.60 16.42 -9.28
N GLY A 186 -29.78 17.45 -9.48
CA GLY A 186 -29.62 18.54 -8.51
C GLY A 186 -28.91 18.08 -7.24
N ILE A 187 -27.95 17.16 -7.39
CA ILE A 187 -27.21 16.54 -6.30
C ILE A 187 -25.71 16.71 -6.56
N ALA A 188 -24.91 16.85 -5.50
CA ALA A 188 -23.47 16.73 -5.55
C ALA A 188 -22.99 15.65 -4.58
N LEU A 189 -22.02 14.84 -4.99
CA LEU A 189 -21.29 13.94 -4.10
C LEU A 189 -19.95 14.60 -3.76
N VAL A 190 -19.67 14.80 -2.49
CA VAL A 190 -18.44 15.42 -1.99
C VAL A 190 -17.64 14.39 -1.23
N THR A 191 -16.44 14.09 -1.70
CA THR A 191 -15.51 13.18 -1.04
C THR A 191 -14.41 13.99 -0.37
N PHE A 192 -14.23 13.78 0.94
CA PHE A 192 -13.15 14.38 1.71
C PHE A 192 -11.87 13.57 1.59
N VAL A 193 -10.73 14.26 1.66
CA VAL A 193 -9.41 13.63 1.77
C VAL A 193 -9.40 12.78 3.04
N SER A 194 -9.11 11.49 2.89
CA SER A 194 -9.06 10.52 3.99
C SER A 194 -8.22 11.03 5.17
N ASP A 195 -8.71 10.77 6.38
CA ASP A 195 -8.10 11.12 7.67
C ASP A 195 -7.90 12.63 7.95
N THR A 196 -8.32 13.52 7.05
CA THR A 196 -8.27 14.98 7.31
C THR A 196 -9.45 15.48 8.14
N LEU A 197 -10.59 14.78 8.08
CA LEU A 197 -11.83 15.15 8.75
C LEU A 197 -12.61 13.89 9.13
N ASP A 198 -13.13 13.83 10.36
CA ASP A 198 -14.08 12.78 10.75
C ASP A 198 -15.50 13.09 10.24
N GLU A 199 -16.36 12.07 10.25
CA GLU A 199 -17.76 12.16 9.77
C GLU A 199 -18.55 13.29 10.43
N GLY A 200 -18.38 13.51 11.74
CA GLY A 200 -19.12 14.54 12.47
C GLY A 200 -18.70 15.95 12.07
N ASN A 201 -17.39 16.16 11.96
CA ASN A 201 -16.82 17.43 11.53
C ASN A 201 -17.11 17.73 10.04
N ALA A 202 -17.07 16.72 9.17
CA ALA A 202 -17.45 16.85 7.77
C ALA A 202 -18.93 17.20 7.61
N MET A 203 -19.82 16.52 8.33
CA MET A 203 -21.24 16.81 8.31
C MET A 203 -21.55 18.22 8.84
N ALA A 204 -20.88 18.65 9.92
CA ALA A 204 -21.02 19.99 10.47
C ALA A 204 -20.53 21.08 9.51
N LEU A 205 -19.38 20.85 8.85
CA LEU A 205 -18.83 21.76 7.85
C LEU A 205 -19.81 21.94 6.69
N LEU A 206 -20.29 20.84 6.11
CA LEU A 206 -21.21 20.89 4.97
C LEU A 206 -22.56 21.49 5.36
N SER A 207 -23.13 21.08 6.48
CA SER A 207 -24.44 21.58 6.93
C SER A 207 -24.42 23.07 7.29
N GLY A 208 -23.24 23.63 7.57
CA GLY A 208 -23.04 25.06 7.85
C GLY A 208 -23.00 25.95 6.59
N ILE A 209 -22.94 25.37 5.39
CA ILE A 209 -22.88 26.14 4.14
C ILE A 209 -24.28 26.58 3.72
N GLU A 210 -24.46 27.90 3.62
CA GLU A 210 -25.71 28.50 3.15
C GLU A 210 -26.09 28.00 1.74
N GLY A 211 -27.36 27.60 1.57
CA GLY A 211 -27.89 27.10 0.31
C GLY A 211 -27.91 25.57 0.18
N ILE A 212 -27.24 24.83 1.08
CA ILE A 212 -27.40 23.39 1.21
C ILE A 212 -28.72 23.06 1.93
N ALA A 213 -29.49 22.11 1.40
CA ALA A 213 -30.76 21.65 1.95
C ALA A 213 -30.59 20.40 2.82
N THR A 214 -29.87 19.39 2.31
CA THR A 214 -29.57 18.17 3.06
C THR A 214 -28.11 17.75 2.86
N VAL A 215 -27.57 17.10 3.89
CA VAL A 215 -26.26 16.47 3.92
C VAL A 215 -26.45 15.06 4.43
N GLU A 216 -26.17 14.06 3.61
CA GLU A 216 -26.30 12.65 3.97
C GLU A 216 -25.00 11.92 3.64
N LYS A 217 -24.56 11.02 4.50
CA LYS A 217 -23.39 10.19 4.20
C LYS A 217 -23.74 9.18 3.10
N ASP A 218 -22.91 9.11 2.07
CA ASP A 218 -22.97 8.05 1.07
C ASP A 218 -22.45 6.75 1.71
N GLN A 219 -23.24 5.67 1.61
CA GLN A 219 -23.17 4.51 2.52
C GLN A 219 -21.78 3.87 2.67
#